data_AF-A0A383E971-F1
#
_entry.id   AF-A0A383E971-F1
#
_cell.length_a   1.000
_cell.length_b   1.000
_cell.length_c   1.000
_cell.angle_alpha   90.00
_cell.angle_beta   90.00
_cell.angle_gamma   90.00
#
_symmetry.space_group_name_H-M   'P 1'
#
loop_
_entity.id
_entity.type
_entity.pdbx_description
1 polymer ?
#
loop_
_entity_poly.entity_id
_entity_poly.type
_entity_poly.pdbx_seq_one_letter_code
_entity_poly.pdbx_strand_id
1 'polypeptide(L)'
;MMERWIWITLIIAAYLGITLTIGLLAGRRSTHTVDGYVAADRGFGLLVMYFVTGAMVFSAFAFLGGPGWAYSRGAAAFYILAYGALGMAPFYWIGPRAAGLGRQFGYVTQAQLVVGRFPSNHLSVLMALLSLIAFIPYITLQMEGAGIVIEAVTDGNVPMWLG
;
A
#
# COMPACT_ATOMS: atom_id res chain seq x y z
N MET A 1 -2.99 -15.85 35.25
CA MET A 1 -2.58 -15.91 33.83
C MET A 1 -2.95 -14.58 33.20
N MET A 2 -2.11 -14.04 32.30
CA MET A 2 -2.46 -12.81 31.58
C MET A 2 -3.67 -13.05 30.67
N GLU A 3 -4.55 -12.06 30.57
CA GLU A 3 -5.72 -12.12 29.70
C GLU A 3 -5.30 -12.13 28.22
N ARG A 4 -6.14 -12.74 27.37
CA ARG A 4 -5.86 -12.95 25.95
C ARG A 4 -5.60 -11.63 25.20
N TRP A 5 -6.39 -10.58 25.46
CA TRP A 5 -6.24 -9.30 24.79
C TRP A 5 -4.87 -8.66 25.07
N ILE A 6 -4.29 -8.91 26.26
CA ILE A 6 -2.95 -8.40 26.61
C ILE A 6 -1.90 -9.06 25.71
N TRP A 7 -1.98 -10.38 25.50
CA TRP A 7 -1.08 -11.08 24.57
C TRP A 7 -1.22 -10.55 23.14
N ILE A 8 -2.45 -10.33 22.68
CA ILE A 8 -2.73 -9.80 21.34
C ILE A 8 -2.11 -8.40 21.19
N THR A 9 -2.36 -7.51 22.14
CA THR A 9 -1.79 -6.15 22.13
C THR A 9 -0.26 -6.18 22.16
N LEU A 10 0.36 -7.06 22.96
CA LEU A 10 1.82 -7.21 22.99
C LEU A 10 2.38 -7.70 21.66
N ILE A 11 1.72 -8.64 20.99
CA ILE A 11 2.14 -9.13 19.66
C ILE A 11 2.02 -8.00 18.62
N ILE A 12 0.92 -7.25 18.63
CA ILE A 12 0.73 -6.09 17.74
C ILE A 12 1.82 -5.05 17.98
N ALA A 13 2.04 -4.65 19.24
CA ALA A 13 3.05 -3.67 19.60
C ALA A 13 4.47 -4.12 19.22
N ALA A 14 4.80 -5.40 19.43
CA ALA A 14 6.07 -5.96 19.01
C ALA A 14 6.24 -5.93 17.49
N TYR A 15 5.21 -6.33 16.73
CA TYR A 15 5.21 -6.27 15.27
C TYR A 15 5.39 -4.84 14.75
N LEU A 16 4.65 -3.87 15.30
CA LEU A 16 4.78 -2.45 14.94
C LEU A 16 6.17 -1.91 15.31
N GLY A 17 6.70 -2.28 16.47
CA GLY A 17 8.05 -1.92 16.89
C GLY A 17 9.13 -2.46 15.94
N ILE A 18 9.01 -3.72 15.52
CA ILE A 18 9.93 -4.35 14.57
C ILE A 18 9.85 -3.66 13.21
N THR A 19 8.64 -3.46 12.67
CA THR A 19 8.45 -2.84 11.35
C THR A 19 8.92 -1.38 11.32
N LEU A 20 8.62 -0.60 12.37
CA LEU A 20 9.14 0.75 12.54
C LEU A 20 10.67 0.76 12.60
N THR A 21 11.27 -0.16 13.37
CA THR A 21 12.73 -0.26 13.49
C THR A 21 13.38 -0.57 12.14
N ILE A 22 12.83 -1.52 11.38
CA ILE A 22 13.30 -1.85 10.03
C ILE A 22 13.21 -0.61 9.13
N GLY A 23 12.08 0.11 9.15
CA GLY A 23 11.89 1.33 8.37
C GLY A 23 12.90 2.43 8.72
N LEU A 24 13.15 2.67 10.01
CA LEU A 24 14.13 3.65 10.48
C LEU A 24 15.56 3.26 10.09
N LEU A 25 15.92 1.98 10.23
CA LEU A 25 17.26 1.48 9.84
C LEU A 25 17.47 1.58 8.33
N ALA A 26 16.46 1.24 7.53
CA ALA A 26 16.50 1.39 6.08
C ALA A 26 16.60 2.87 5.68
N GLY A 27 15.81 3.75 6.30
CA GLY A 27 15.84 5.19 6.04
C GLY A 27 17.20 5.83 6.33
N ARG A 28 17.91 5.39 7.37
CA ARG A 28 19.28 5.84 7.69
C ARG A 28 20.33 5.42 6.66
N ARG A 29 20.05 4.38 5.88
CA ARG A 29 20.95 3.87 4.83
C ARG A 29 20.53 4.30 3.42
N SER A 30 19.36 4.93 3.28
CA SER A 30 18.85 5.44 2.00
C SER A 30 19.71 6.60 1.52
N THR A 31 19.86 6.75 0.21
CA THR A 31 20.45 7.97 -0.35
C THR A 31 19.51 9.16 -0.13
N HIS A 32 20.07 10.36 -0.04
CA HIS A 32 19.31 11.61 0.14
C HIS A 32 18.72 12.16 -1.17
N THR A 33 18.56 11.31 -2.19
CA THR A 33 18.03 11.69 -3.50
C THR A 33 16.54 11.36 -3.59
N VAL A 34 15.83 12.02 -4.50
CA VAL A 34 14.42 11.70 -4.77
C VAL A 34 14.27 10.26 -5.31
N ASP A 35 15.21 9.82 -6.15
CA ASP A 35 15.27 8.44 -6.67
C ASP A 35 15.48 7.42 -5.53
N GLY A 36 16.35 7.72 -4.58
CA GLY A 36 16.56 6.93 -3.37
C GLY A 36 15.32 6.82 -2.51
N TYR A 37 14.69 7.96 -2.22
CA TYR A 37 13.51 8.01 -1.36
C TYR A 37 12.27 7.34 -1.99
N VAL A 38 12.01 7.58 -3.28
CA VAL A 38 10.78 7.11 -3.94
C VAL A 38 10.95 5.73 -4.56
N ALA A 39 12.13 5.43 -5.10
CA ALA A 39 12.37 4.23 -5.91
C ALA A 39 13.50 3.34 -5.38
N ALA A 40 14.05 3.63 -4.18
CA ALA A 40 15.17 2.90 -3.58
C ALA A 40 16.37 2.78 -4.54
N ASP A 41 16.69 3.87 -5.24
CA ASP A 41 17.74 3.93 -6.27
C ASP A 41 17.55 2.88 -7.39
N ARG A 42 16.31 2.40 -7.57
CA ARG A 42 15.92 1.32 -8.49
C ARG A 42 16.68 0.01 -8.20
N GLY A 43 17.14 -0.18 -6.97
CA GLY A 43 18.00 -1.27 -6.55
C GLY A 43 17.27 -2.52 -6.00
N PHE A 44 15.95 -2.50 -5.88
CA PHE A 44 15.20 -3.66 -5.40
C PHE A 44 15.24 -4.81 -6.42
N GLY A 45 15.75 -5.96 -5.97
CA GLY A 45 15.70 -7.20 -6.73
C GLY A 45 14.30 -7.83 -6.75
N LEU A 46 14.16 -8.93 -7.50
CA LEU A 46 12.89 -9.61 -7.74
C LEU A 46 12.12 -9.94 -6.45
N LEU A 47 12.78 -10.50 -5.44
CA LEU A 47 12.13 -10.92 -4.20
C LEU A 47 11.58 -9.72 -3.41
N VAL A 48 12.37 -8.65 -3.28
CA VAL A 48 11.92 -7.44 -2.58
C VAL A 48 10.77 -6.79 -3.34
N MET A 49 10.90 -6.64 -4.67
CA MET A 49 9.85 -6.10 -5.51
C MET A 49 8.57 -6.94 -5.44
N TYR A 50 8.66 -8.27 -5.42
CA TYR A 50 7.51 -9.16 -5.29
C TYR A 50 6.71 -8.87 -4.01
N PHE A 51 7.40 -8.80 -2.86
CA PHE A 51 6.73 -8.50 -1.59
C PHE A 51 6.22 -7.06 -1.52
N VAL A 52 6.95 -6.08 -2.05
CA VAL A 52 6.51 -4.67 -2.09
C VAL A 52 5.27 -4.51 -2.96
N THR A 53 5.28 -5.08 -4.17
CA THR A 53 4.12 -5.05 -5.06
C THR A 53 2.93 -5.79 -4.45
N GLY A 54 3.15 -6.98 -3.88
CA GLY A 54 2.09 -7.73 -3.19
C GLY A 54 1.49 -6.97 -2.01
N ALA A 55 2.32 -6.37 -1.16
CA ALA A 55 1.88 -5.56 -0.04
C ALA A 55 1.03 -4.36 -0.47
N MET A 56 1.31 -3.77 -1.64
CA MET A 56 0.52 -2.67 -2.20
C MET A 56 -0.88 -3.11 -2.68
N VAL A 57 -1.08 -4.38 -3.03
CA VAL A 57 -2.39 -4.91 -3.45
C VAL A 57 -3.32 -5.12 -2.26
N PHE A 58 -2.78 -5.55 -1.13
CA PHE A 58 -3.57 -5.85 0.06
C PHE A 58 -3.95 -4.57 0.80
N SER A 59 -5.23 -4.47 1.16
CA SER A 59 -5.83 -3.29 1.77
C SER A 59 -6.86 -3.70 2.83
N ALA A 60 -7.41 -2.73 3.57
CA ALA A 60 -8.54 -2.93 4.48
C ALA A 60 -9.71 -3.61 3.76
N PHE A 61 -9.91 -3.37 2.46
CA PHE A 61 -10.88 -4.10 1.67
C PHE A 61 -10.59 -5.61 1.64
N ALA A 62 -9.33 -6.03 1.48
CA ALA A 62 -8.99 -7.46 1.42
C ALA A 62 -9.31 -8.19 2.74
N PHE A 63 -9.16 -7.51 3.89
CA PHE A 63 -9.36 -8.11 5.22
C PHE A 63 -10.78 -7.98 5.74
N LEU A 64 -11.48 -6.87 5.46
CA LEU A 64 -12.81 -6.58 5.98
C LEU A 64 -13.88 -6.68 4.88
N GLY A 65 -13.64 -5.98 3.77
CA GLY A 65 -14.61 -5.88 2.67
C GLY A 65 -14.86 -7.21 1.95
N GLY A 66 -13.80 -7.92 1.58
CA GLY A 66 -13.86 -9.20 0.89
C GLY A 66 -14.59 -10.27 1.70
N PRO A 67 -14.16 -10.57 2.93
CA PRO A 67 -14.87 -11.50 3.81
C PRO A 67 -16.30 -11.06 4.13
N GLY A 68 -16.56 -9.77 4.36
CA GLY A 68 -17.92 -9.25 4.57
C GLY A 68 -18.82 -9.44 3.35
N TRP A 69 -18.28 -9.27 2.15
CA TRP A 69 -19.00 -9.54 0.90
C TRP A 69 -19.26 -11.03 0.71
N ALA A 70 -18.28 -11.89 1.01
CA ALA A 70 -18.46 -13.34 0.98
C ALA A 70 -19.52 -13.80 1.99
N TYR A 71 -19.51 -13.24 3.21
CA TYR A 71 -20.50 -13.53 4.24
C TYR A 71 -21.92 -13.15 3.80
N SER A 72 -22.09 -11.98 3.18
CA SER A 72 -23.41 -11.47 2.78
C SER A 72 -23.93 -11.99 1.43
N ARG A 73 -23.04 -12.37 0.50
CA ARG A 73 -23.38 -12.67 -0.91
C ARG A 73 -22.90 -14.05 -1.39
N GLY A 74 -22.16 -14.79 -0.56
CA GLY A 74 -21.64 -16.12 -0.89
C GLY A 74 -20.76 -16.11 -2.15
N ALA A 75 -21.09 -16.98 -3.10
CA ALA A 75 -20.29 -17.23 -4.31
C ALA A 75 -20.08 -15.99 -5.19
N ALA A 76 -20.93 -14.96 -5.11
CA ALA A 76 -20.71 -13.72 -5.85
C ALA A 76 -19.38 -13.02 -5.48
N ALA A 77 -18.84 -13.30 -4.29
CA ALA A 77 -17.53 -12.80 -3.87
C ALA A 77 -16.36 -13.36 -4.69
N PHE A 78 -16.51 -14.49 -5.40
CA PHE A 78 -15.46 -15.03 -6.27
C PHE A 78 -15.06 -14.06 -7.41
N TYR A 79 -15.92 -13.09 -7.75
CA TYR A 79 -15.56 -12.01 -8.68
C TYR A 79 -14.31 -11.23 -8.24
N ILE A 80 -14.02 -11.16 -6.92
CA ILE A 80 -12.81 -10.54 -6.38
C ILE A 80 -11.53 -11.17 -6.94
N LEU A 81 -11.52 -12.49 -7.09
CA LEU A 81 -10.38 -13.20 -7.68
C LEU A 81 -10.21 -12.86 -9.16
N ALA A 82 -11.33 -12.76 -9.89
CA ALA A 82 -11.33 -12.47 -11.31
C ALA A 82 -10.79 -11.07 -11.59
N TYR A 83 -11.36 -10.02 -10.97
CA TYR A 83 -10.86 -8.67 -11.22
C TYR A 83 -9.48 -8.43 -10.60
N GLY A 84 -9.13 -9.10 -9.50
CA GLY A 84 -7.79 -8.99 -8.91
C GLY A 84 -6.71 -9.53 -9.83
N ALA A 85 -6.93 -10.71 -10.42
CA ALA A 85 -6.01 -11.31 -11.39
C ALA A 85 -5.94 -10.49 -12.69
N LEU A 86 -7.10 -10.13 -13.25
CA LEU A 86 -7.18 -9.38 -14.52
C LEU A 86 -6.66 -7.94 -14.35
N GLY A 87 -6.93 -7.30 -13.22
CA GLY A 87 -6.47 -5.94 -12.93
C GLY A 87 -4.94 -5.83 -12.85
N MET A 88 -4.26 -6.93 -12.50
CA MET A 88 -2.80 -6.99 -12.51
C MET A 88 -2.19 -7.34 -13.86
N ALA A 89 -2.96 -7.90 -14.79
CA ALA A 89 -2.44 -8.27 -16.11
C ALA A 89 -1.78 -7.07 -16.84
N PRO A 90 -2.36 -5.86 -16.90
CA PRO A 90 -1.73 -4.70 -17.54
C PRO A 90 -0.35 -4.35 -16.98
N PHE A 91 -0.09 -4.59 -15.69
CA PHE A 91 1.19 -4.24 -15.06
C PHE A 91 2.36 -5.05 -15.63
N TYR A 92 2.14 -6.26 -16.15
CA TYR A 92 3.19 -7.04 -16.81
C TYR A 92 3.72 -6.37 -18.08
N TRP A 93 2.91 -5.56 -18.76
CA TRP A 93 3.31 -4.84 -19.97
C TRP A 93 3.63 -3.37 -19.72
N ILE A 94 2.90 -2.73 -18.81
CA ILE A 94 3.06 -1.30 -18.51
C ILE A 94 4.22 -1.10 -17.54
N GLY A 95 4.36 -1.95 -16.52
CA GLY A 95 5.37 -1.85 -15.47
C GLY A 95 6.80 -1.83 -16.01
N PRO A 96 7.23 -2.81 -16.83
CA PRO A 96 8.58 -2.81 -17.40
C PRO A 96 8.87 -1.59 -18.29
N ARG A 97 7.86 -1.12 -19.04
CA ARG A 97 7.99 0.08 -19.88
C ARG A 97 8.12 1.35 -19.04
N ALA A 98 7.27 1.51 -18.03
CA ALA A 98 7.35 2.63 -17.09
C ALA A 98 8.70 2.63 -16.35
N ALA A 99 9.17 1.47 -15.90
CA ALA A 99 10.49 1.32 -15.27
C ALA A 99 11.64 1.65 -16.23
N GLY A 100 11.53 1.27 -17.51
CA GLY A 100 12.48 1.64 -18.55
C GLY A 100 12.56 3.15 -18.78
N LEU A 101 11.40 3.80 -18.94
CA LEU A 101 11.32 5.26 -19.09
C LEU A 101 11.80 5.98 -17.82
N GLY A 102 11.48 5.46 -16.64
CA GLY A 102 11.98 5.97 -15.37
C GLY A 102 13.51 5.92 -15.28
N ARG A 103 14.15 4.84 -15.74
CA ARG A 103 15.62 4.75 -15.82
C ARG A 103 16.22 5.70 -16.85
N GLN A 104 15.57 5.88 -18.00
CA GLN A 104 16.10 6.70 -19.07
C GLN A 104 15.98 8.21 -18.78
N PHE A 105 14.85 8.63 -18.21
CA PHE A 105 14.50 10.05 -18.06
C PHE A 105 14.46 10.52 -16.60
N GLY A 106 14.76 9.66 -15.63
CA GLY A 106 14.72 10.00 -14.20
C GLY A 106 13.30 10.18 -13.66
N TYR A 107 12.28 9.60 -14.30
CA TYR A 107 10.91 9.68 -13.79
C TYR A 107 10.73 8.79 -12.56
N VAL A 108 10.08 9.37 -11.54
CA VAL A 108 9.73 8.71 -10.27
C VAL A 108 8.25 8.82 -9.93
N THR A 109 7.50 9.67 -10.64
CA THR A 109 6.05 9.80 -10.47
C THR A 109 5.30 9.49 -11.76
N GLN A 110 4.04 9.07 -11.62
CA GLN A 110 3.12 8.92 -12.75
C GLN A 110 2.91 10.24 -13.53
N ALA A 111 2.91 11.38 -12.85
CA ALA A 111 2.76 12.69 -13.48
C ALA A 111 3.94 13.00 -14.39
N GLN A 112 5.18 12.73 -13.94
CA GLN A 112 6.37 12.89 -14.78
C GLN A 112 6.35 11.99 -16.01
N LEU A 113 5.89 10.73 -15.87
CA LEU A 113 5.75 9.81 -16.98
C LEU A 113 4.80 10.35 -18.05
N VAL A 114 3.65 10.91 -17.63
CA VAL A 114 2.64 11.46 -18.54
C VAL A 114 3.12 12.78 -19.16
N VAL A 115 3.68 13.70 -18.37
CA VAL A 115 4.18 14.99 -18.86
C VAL A 115 5.36 14.81 -19.81
N GLY A 116 6.20 13.81 -19.57
CA GLY A 116 7.29 13.43 -20.47
C GLY A 116 6.81 13.00 -21.85
N ARG A 117 5.57 12.50 -21.97
CA ARG A 117 4.94 12.15 -23.26
C ARG A 117 4.05 13.26 -23.82
N PHE A 118 3.44 14.06 -22.94
CA PHE A 118 2.50 15.14 -23.23
C PHE A 118 2.91 16.40 -22.44
N PRO A 119 3.75 17.28 -23.00
CA PRO A 119 4.35 18.38 -22.25
C PRO A 119 3.30 19.44 -21.87
N SER A 120 2.66 19.26 -20.72
CA SER A 120 1.61 20.14 -20.20
C SER A 120 1.68 20.27 -18.68
N ASN A 121 1.95 21.48 -18.21
CA ASN A 121 1.97 21.79 -16.77
C ASN A 121 0.59 21.64 -16.13
N HIS A 122 -0.48 21.98 -16.86
CA HIS A 122 -1.85 21.80 -16.39
C HIS A 122 -2.18 20.32 -16.15
N LEU A 123 -1.71 19.43 -17.02
CA LEU A 123 -1.90 18.00 -16.86
C LEU A 123 -1.15 17.47 -15.63
N SER A 124 0.08 17.96 -15.40
CA SER A 124 0.86 17.63 -14.20
C SER A 124 0.12 18.01 -12.92
N VAL A 125 -0.40 19.25 -12.86
CA VAL A 125 -1.12 19.77 -11.69
C VAL A 125 -2.41 18.98 -11.47
N LEU A 126 -3.17 18.71 -12.54
CA LEU A 126 -4.38 17.91 -12.46
C LEU A 126 -4.10 16.51 -11.89
N MET A 127 -3.07 15.83 -12.38
CA MET A 127 -2.69 14.49 -11.88
C MET A 127 -2.26 14.52 -10.42
N ALA A 128 -1.52 15.55 -10.00
CA ALA A 128 -1.12 15.72 -8.60
C ALA A 128 -2.34 15.92 -7.69
N LEU A 129 -3.28 16.78 -8.08
CA LEU A 129 -4.51 17.03 -7.33
C LEU A 129 -5.40 15.79 -7.26
N LEU A 130 -5.60 15.09 -8.37
CA LEU A 130 -6.37 13.85 -8.40
C LEU A 130 -5.74 12.78 -7.51
N SER A 131 -4.41 12.65 -7.54
CA SER A 131 -3.70 11.72 -6.67
C SER A 131 -3.91 12.08 -5.19
N LEU A 132 -3.75 13.35 -4.83
CA LEU A 132 -3.94 13.82 -3.45
C LEU A 132 -5.36 13.55 -2.96
N ILE A 133 -6.36 13.91 -3.76
CA ILE A 133 -7.78 13.70 -3.44
C ILE A 133 -8.09 12.21 -3.31
N ALA A 134 -7.53 11.36 -4.16
CA ALA A 134 -7.72 9.91 -4.08
C ALA A 134 -7.04 9.29 -2.84
N PHE A 135 -5.89 9.81 -2.43
CA PHE A 135 -5.15 9.29 -1.28
C PHE A 135 -5.82 9.58 0.06
N ILE A 136 -6.53 10.70 0.22
CA ILE A 136 -7.20 11.04 1.47
C ILE A 136 -8.19 9.94 1.91
N PRO A 137 -9.24 9.59 1.14
CA PRO A 137 -10.18 8.54 1.54
C PRO A 137 -9.52 7.17 1.58
N TYR A 138 -8.51 6.92 0.74
CA TYR A 138 -7.78 5.66 0.74
C TYR A 138 -7.04 5.46 2.07
N ILE A 139 -6.25 6.44 2.52
CA ILE A 139 -5.51 6.36 3.78
C ILE A 139 -6.49 6.29 4.96
N THR A 140 -7.55 7.09 4.96
CA THR A 140 -8.58 7.04 6.01
C THR A 140 -9.18 5.64 6.14
N LEU A 141 -9.57 5.01 5.02
CA LEU A 141 -10.12 3.65 5.02
C LEU A 141 -9.12 2.62 5.57
N GLN A 142 -7.84 2.77 5.27
CA GLN A 142 -6.79 1.88 5.76
C GLN A 142 -6.63 1.98 7.29
N MET A 143 -6.62 3.21 7.82
CA MET A 143 -6.51 3.47 9.26
C MET A 143 -7.76 2.98 10.00
N GLU A 144 -8.95 3.30 9.48
CA GLU A 144 -10.21 2.83 10.04
C GLU A 144 -10.28 1.30 10.08
N GLY A 145 -9.85 0.64 9.00
CA GLY A 145 -9.80 -0.81 8.93
C GLY A 145 -8.86 -1.44 9.96
N ALA A 146 -7.70 -0.81 10.22
CA ALA A 146 -6.79 -1.26 11.26
C ALA A 146 -7.42 -1.13 12.65
N GLY A 147 -8.02 0.03 12.97
CA GLY A 147 -8.71 0.28 14.23
C GLY A 147 -9.84 -0.72 14.51
N ILE A 148 -10.69 -1.00 13.51
CA ILE A 148 -11.78 -1.98 13.62
C ILE A 148 -11.24 -3.37 13.95
N VAL A 149 -10.18 -3.81 13.26
CA VAL A 149 -9.60 -5.14 13.50
C VAL A 149 -9.01 -5.22 14.90
N ILE A 150 -8.24 -4.22 15.32
CA ILE A 150 -7.57 -4.19 16.62
C ILE A 150 -8.61 -4.18 17.76
N GLU A 151 -9.64 -3.34 17.66
CA GLU A 151 -10.73 -3.30 18.65
C GLU A 151 -11.45 -4.65 18.75
N ALA A 152 -11.77 -5.26 17.60
CA ALA A 152 -12.45 -6.55 17.56
C ALA A 152 -11.62 -7.68 18.17
N VAL A 153 -10.32 -7.76 17.90
CA VAL A 153 -9.45 -8.83 18.45
C VAL A 153 -9.05 -8.61 19.91
N THR A 154 -9.18 -7.38 20.41
CA THR A 154 -8.90 -7.04 21.82
C THR A 154 -10.17 -6.97 22.68
N ASP A 155 -11.32 -7.42 22.15
CA ASP A 155 -12.60 -7.41 22.85
C ASP A 155 -12.97 -5.99 23.37
N GLY A 156 -12.62 -4.95 22.61
CA GLY A 156 -12.89 -3.54 22.94
C GLY A 156 -11.93 -2.89 23.95
N ASN A 157 -10.92 -3.63 24.45
CA ASN A 157 -9.94 -3.09 25.41
C ASN A 157 -8.98 -2.07 24.78
N VAL A 158 -8.74 -2.17 23.47
CA VAL A 158 -8.05 -1.14 22.70
C VAL A 158 -9.11 -0.41 21.85
N PRO A 159 -9.36 0.89 22.11
CA PRO A 159 -10.40 1.61 21.39
C PRO A 159 -9.99 1.86 19.94
N MET A 160 -10.99 1.90 19.05
CA MET A 160 -10.78 2.05 17.60
C MET A 160 -9.89 3.23 17.20
N TRP A 161 -9.96 4.37 17.90
CA TRP A 161 -9.17 5.57 17.57
C TRP A 161 -7.67 5.43 17.89
N LEU A 162 -7.28 4.43 18.70
CA LEU A 162 -5.89 4.15 19.06
C LEU A 162 -5.21 3.18 18.08
N GLY A 163 -5.99 2.41 17.32
CA GLY A 163 -5.52 1.50 16.27
C GLY A 163 -5.55 2.14 14.90
#